data_AF-A0A2V6MX47-F1
#
_entry.id   AF-A0A2V6MX47-F1
#
_cell.length_a   1.000
_cell.length_b   1.000
_cell.length_c   1.000
_cell.angle_alpha   90.00
_cell.angle_beta   90.00
_cell.angle_gamma   90.00
#
_symmetry.space_group_name_H-M   'P 1'
#
loop_
_entity.id
_entity.type
_entity.pdbx_description
1 polymer ?
#
loop_
_entity_poly.entity_id
_entity_poly.type
_entity_poly.pdbx_seq_one_letter_code
_entity_poly.pdbx_strand_id
1 'polypeptide(L)'
;MPIYDRLFKDDPRIKERYCNGDLGDQQVARRAGLQASAIRYYEKIGLLPKTQRIGGQRRYETGVLNYLEVIDVAKRAGFRMDEIRHLFHGFGKGIPAFHRWQLLAQRKITEMDDLIARAKKMKRLLKKADHCKCLDLEDCGKAFLARSKRSDE
;
A
#
# COMPACT_ATOMS: atom_id res chain seq x y z
N MET A 1 -9.65 22.58 6.99
CA MET A 1 -8.29 22.07 7.30
C MET A 1 -8.15 20.69 6.63
N PRO A 2 -7.28 20.49 5.64
CA PRO A 2 -7.24 19.24 4.87
C PRO A 2 -6.74 18.07 5.72
N ILE A 3 -7.36 16.90 5.53
CA ILE A 3 -7.14 15.62 6.24
C ILE A 3 -5.67 15.13 6.23
N TYR A 4 -4.84 15.65 5.33
CA TYR A 4 -3.43 15.24 5.15
C TYR A 4 -2.51 15.57 6.33
N ASP A 5 -2.86 16.56 7.16
CA ASP A 5 -1.95 17.09 8.19
C ASP A 5 -1.86 16.23 9.47
N ARG A 6 -2.68 15.18 9.61
CA ARG A 6 -2.76 14.40 10.88
C ARG A 6 -2.18 12.98 10.82
N LEU A 7 -2.02 12.39 9.63
CA LEU A 7 -1.52 11.01 9.49
C LEU A 7 -0.03 10.92 9.15
N PHE A 8 0.61 12.01 8.73
CA PHE A 8 1.98 12.00 8.20
C PHE A 8 2.90 13.07 8.81
N LYS A 9 2.43 13.85 9.79
CA LYS A 9 3.18 14.97 10.39
C LYS A 9 4.40 14.54 11.21
N ASP A 10 4.40 13.28 11.65
CA ASP A 10 5.41 12.69 12.52
C ASP A 10 6.29 11.63 11.80
N ASP A 11 6.24 11.48 10.47
CA ASP A 11 7.25 10.66 9.76
C ASP A 11 8.52 11.50 9.53
N PRO A 12 9.62 11.25 10.27
CA PRO A 12 10.82 12.08 10.23
C PRO A 12 11.54 12.06 8.87
N ARG A 13 11.10 11.25 7.90
CA ARG A 13 11.69 11.17 6.55
C ARG A 13 11.19 12.24 5.58
N ILE A 14 10.08 12.93 5.89
CA ILE A 14 9.38 13.81 4.95
C ILE A 14 10.05 15.21 4.81
N LYS A 15 10.83 15.68 5.79
CA LYS A 15 11.14 17.13 5.92
C LYS A 15 12.41 17.67 5.25
N GLU A 16 13.35 16.85 4.74
CA GLU A 16 14.74 17.35 4.56
C GLU A 16 15.41 17.15 3.18
N ARG A 17 14.67 17.00 2.05
CA ARG A 17 15.27 16.46 0.80
C ARG A 17 15.40 17.34 -0.43
N TYR A 18 15.11 18.64 -0.35
CA TYR A 18 15.05 19.48 -1.54
C TYR A 18 16.31 20.35 -1.72
N CYS A 19 17.21 19.94 -2.62
CA CYS A 19 18.23 20.82 -3.22
C CYS A 19 18.33 20.52 -4.72
N ASN A 20 18.38 21.58 -5.53
CA ASN A 20 18.37 21.55 -7.01
C ASN A 20 19.62 20.87 -7.59
N GLY A 21 19.44 19.75 -8.30
CA GLY A 21 20.49 19.05 -9.04
C GLY A 21 20.04 17.65 -9.48
N ASP A 22 20.49 17.21 -10.65
CA ASP A 22 20.16 15.88 -11.19
C ASP A 22 20.92 14.77 -10.44
N LEU A 23 20.16 13.80 -9.93
CA LEU A 23 20.65 12.67 -9.14
C LEU A 23 20.89 11.44 -10.01
N GLY A 24 22.01 10.76 -9.76
CA GLY A 24 22.24 9.42 -10.30
C GLY A 24 21.29 8.37 -9.70
N ASP A 25 21.05 7.26 -10.41
CA ASP A 25 20.20 6.16 -9.89
C ASP A 25 20.68 5.62 -8.53
N GLN A 26 21.99 5.51 -8.32
CA GLN A 26 22.58 5.14 -7.03
C GLN A 26 22.31 6.17 -5.93
N GLN A 27 22.34 7.46 -6.25
CA GLN A 27 22.11 8.53 -5.26
C GLN A 27 20.64 8.62 -4.89
N VAL A 28 19.73 8.48 -5.87
CA VAL A 28 18.29 8.35 -5.66
C VAL A 28 18.00 7.14 -4.77
N ALA A 29 18.61 5.99 -5.09
CA ALA A 29 18.45 4.76 -4.32
C ALA A 29 18.89 4.95 -2.86
N ARG A 30 20.09 5.50 -2.62
CA ARG A 30 20.59 5.79 -1.27
C ARG A 30 19.68 6.73 -0.49
N ARG A 31 19.19 7.81 -1.12
CA ARG A 31 18.22 8.69 -0.49
C ARG A 31 16.95 7.91 -0.19
N ALA A 32 16.32 7.28 -1.17
CA ALA A 32 15.07 6.54 -0.95
C ALA A 32 15.19 5.31 -0.01
N GLY A 33 16.39 4.91 0.43
CA GLY A 33 16.58 3.70 1.22
C GLY A 33 16.29 2.44 0.41
N LEU A 34 16.48 2.51 -0.91
CA LEU A 34 16.19 1.45 -1.87
C LEU A 34 17.46 0.97 -2.55
N GLN A 35 17.36 -0.18 -3.21
CA GLN A 35 18.39 -0.66 -4.13
C GLN A 35 18.26 0.04 -5.49
N ALA A 36 19.37 0.26 -6.19
CA ALA A 36 19.34 0.84 -7.54
C ALA A 36 18.53 -0.01 -8.53
N SER A 37 18.45 -1.33 -8.31
CA SER A 37 17.56 -2.23 -9.07
C SER A 37 16.08 -1.88 -8.90
N ALA A 38 15.66 -1.43 -7.72
CA ALA A 38 14.29 -0.99 -7.48
C ALA A 38 13.97 0.31 -8.24
N ILE A 39 14.90 1.25 -8.28
CA ILE A 39 14.76 2.49 -9.07
C ILE A 39 14.58 2.15 -10.56
N ARG A 40 15.46 1.29 -11.10
CA ARG A 40 15.36 0.81 -12.48
C ARG A 40 14.06 0.05 -12.76
N TYR A 41 13.60 -0.74 -11.80
CA TYR A 41 12.32 -1.45 -11.92
C TYR A 41 11.15 -0.47 -11.99
N TYR A 42 11.06 0.50 -11.08
CA TYR A 42 9.99 1.50 -11.07
C TYR A 42 9.99 2.37 -12.33
N GLU A 43 11.16 2.76 -12.83
CA GLU A 43 11.29 3.41 -14.15
C GLU A 43 10.76 2.51 -15.28
N LYS A 44 11.17 1.23 -15.32
CA LYS A 44 10.74 0.28 -16.36
C LYS A 44 9.22 0.10 -16.40
N ILE A 45 8.58 0.08 -15.23
CA ILE A 45 7.13 -0.07 -15.13
C ILE A 45 6.38 1.28 -15.15
N GLY A 46 7.07 2.37 -15.48
CA GLY A 46 6.51 3.70 -15.70
C GLY A 46 6.15 4.48 -14.44
N LEU A 47 6.51 4.02 -13.25
CA LEU A 47 6.20 4.72 -12.00
C LEU A 47 7.11 5.92 -11.74
N LEU A 48 8.24 6.00 -12.45
CA LEU A 48 9.13 7.15 -12.44
C LEU A 48 9.16 7.78 -13.84
N PRO A 49 9.37 9.11 -13.95
CA PRO A 49 9.56 9.76 -15.23
C PRO A 49 10.77 9.16 -15.97
N LYS A 50 10.67 9.10 -17.29
CA LYS A 50 11.81 8.68 -18.13
C LYS A 50 12.93 9.70 -17.95
N THR A 51 14.14 9.19 -17.77
CA THR A 51 15.35 9.96 -17.53
C THR A 51 16.30 9.87 -18.72
N GLN A 52 17.07 10.93 -18.96
CA GLN A 52 18.16 10.90 -19.91
C GLN A 52 19.39 10.21 -19.30
N ARG A 53 20.27 9.72 -20.17
CA ARG A 53 21.59 9.24 -19.76
C ARG A 53 22.64 10.29 -20.08
N ILE A 54 23.40 10.71 -19.08
CA ILE A 54 24.56 11.61 -19.23
C ILE A 54 25.80 10.83 -18.81
N GLY A 55 26.76 10.66 -19.73
CA GLY A 55 27.98 9.87 -19.48
C GLY A 55 27.70 8.40 -19.13
N GLY A 56 26.67 7.80 -19.73
CA GLY A 56 26.26 6.41 -19.46
C GLY A 56 25.45 6.21 -18.17
N GLN A 57 25.29 7.24 -17.33
CA GLN A 57 24.52 7.18 -16.09
C GLN A 57 23.15 7.84 -16.22
N ARG A 58 22.13 7.27 -15.57
CA ARG A 58 20.78 7.85 -15.49
C ARG A 58 20.78 9.11 -14.62
N ARG A 59 20.00 10.12 -15.00
CA ARG A 59 19.91 11.42 -14.32
C ARG A 59 18.47 11.81 -14.02
N TYR A 60 18.09 11.72 -12.76
CA TYR A 60 16.75 12.06 -12.31
C TYR A 60 16.74 13.44 -11.68
N GLU A 61 15.74 14.25 -12.02
CA GLU A 61 15.43 15.43 -11.25
C GLU A 61 15.10 15.04 -9.80
N THR A 62 15.39 15.93 -8.84
CA THR A 62 15.11 15.69 -7.41
C THR A 62 13.65 15.38 -7.11
N GLY A 63 12.72 15.86 -7.96
CA GLY A 63 11.31 15.54 -7.89
C GLY A 63 11.00 14.03 -7.92
N VAL A 64 11.91 13.18 -8.44
CA VAL A 64 11.76 11.72 -8.42
C VAL A 64 11.56 11.16 -7.00
N LEU A 65 12.10 11.81 -5.98
CA LEU A 65 11.96 11.40 -4.59
C LEU A 65 10.50 11.46 -4.12
N ASN A 66 9.72 12.41 -4.64
CA ASN A 66 8.29 12.55 -4.32
C ASN A 66 7.48 11.40 -4.91
N TYR A 67 7.83 10.96 -6.13
CA TYR A 67 7.22 9.77 -6.74
C TYR A 67 7.52 8.52 -5.90
N LEU A 68 8.75 8.38 -5.43
CA LEU A 68 9.16 7.25 -4.59
C LEU A 68 8.42 7.24 -3.25
N GLU A 69 8.15 8.39 -2.65
CA GLU A 69 7.35 8.43 -1.42
C GLU A 69 5.89 8.06 -1.65
N VAL A 70 5.28 8.51 -2.75
CA VAL A 70 3.92 8.07 -3.10
C VAL A 70 3.86 6.55 -3.27
N ILE A 71 4.86 5.96 -3.93
CA ILE A 71 4.96 4.50 -4.10
C ILE A 71 5.12 3.82 -2.74
N ASP A 72 5.96 4.35 -1.85
CA ASP A 72 6.21 3.75 -0.54
C ASP A 72 4.96 3.80 0.36
N VAL A 73 4.28 4.94 0.43
CA VAL A 73 3.01 5.09 1.16
C VAL A 73 1.96 4.11 0.62
N ALA A 74 1.82 3.99 -0.70
CA ALA A 74 0.87 3.06 -1.30
C ALA A 74 1.21 1.60 -0.95
N LYS A 75 2.49 1.21 -1.01
CA LYS A 75 2.92 -0.14 -0.62
C LYS A 75 2.60 -0.44 0.85
N ARG A 76 2.85 0.50 1.76
CA ARG A 76 2.53 0.35 3.19
C ARG A 76 1.03 0.26 3.45
N ALA A 77 0.22 0.95 2.65
CA ALA A 77 -1.23 0.86 2.69
C ALA A 77 -1.78 -0.44 2.05
N GLY A 78 -0.93 -1.35 1.60
CA GLY A 78 -1.33 -2.66 1.06
C GLY A 78 -1.77 -2.63 -0.40
N PHE A 79 -1.44 -1.57 -1.15
CA PHE A 79 -1.66 -1.56 -2.59
C PHE A 79 -0.68 -2.48 -3.31
N ARG A 80 -1.20 -3.24 -4.26
CA ARG A 80 -0.44 -4.06 -5.19
C ARG A 80 0.21 -3.17 -6.26
N MET A 81 1.29 -3.65 -6.88
CA MET A 81 2.04 -2.87 -7.87
C MET A 81 1.22 -2.46 -9.10
N ASP A 82 0.22 -3.25 -9.49
CA ASP A 82 -0.75 -2.92 -10.55
C ASP A 82 -1.68 -1.78 -10.15
N GLU A 83 -2.15 -1.75 -8.90
CA GLU A 83 -2.96 -0.65 -8.37
C GLU A 83 -2.15 0.66 -8.29
N ILE A 84 -0.88 0.55 -7.87
CA ILE A 84 0.04 1.70 -7.88
C ILE A 84 0.25 2.16 -9.33
N ARG A 85 0.47 1.27 -10.30
CA ARG A 85 0.54 1.69 -11.72
C ARG A 85 -0.74 2.37 -12.19
N HIS A 86 -1.89 1.89 -11.76
CA HIS A 86 -3.18 2.50 -12.07
C HIS A 86 -3.29 3.92 -11.51
N LEU A 87 -2.73 4.21 -10.33
CA LEU A 87 -2.66 5.58 -9.79
C LEU A 87 -1.96 6.55 -10.76
N PHE A 88 -0.85 6.11 -11.36
CA PHE A 88 -0.05 6.95 -12.26
C PHE A 88 -0.64 7.06 -13.67
N HIS A 89 -1.12 5.94 -14.23
CA HIS A 89 -1.45 5.83 -15.66
C HIS A 89 -2.89 5.43 -15.97
N GLY A 90 -3.69 5.07 -14.97
CA GLY A 90 -5.03 4.53 -15.12
C GLY A 90 -6.14 5.56 -15.31
N PHE A 91 -5.79 6.85 -15.34
CA PHE A 91 -6.73 7.95 -15.38
C PHE A 91 -6.52 8.81 -16.62
N GLY A 92 -7.62 9.35 -17.15
CA GLY A 92 -7.58 10.26 -18.30
C GLY A 92 -6.73 11.50 -18.05
N LYS A 93 -6.29 12.15 -19.14
CA LYS A 93 -5.59 13.44 -19.06
C LYS A 93 -6.46 14.46 -18.32
N GLY A 94 -5.83 15.28 -17.47
CA GLY A 94 -6.52 16.34 -16.72
C GLY A 94 -7.15 15.90 -15.40
N ILE A 95 -7.26 14.59 -15.11
CA ILE A 95 -7.74 14.14 -13.79
C ILE A 95 -6.70 14.48 -12.72
N PRO A 96 -7.02 15.29 -11.70
CA PRO A 96 -6.08 15.70 -10.67
C PRO A 96 -5.62 14.51 -9.81
N ALA A 97 -4.35 14.54 -9.37
CA ALA A 97 -3.76 13.44 -8.59
C ALA A 97 -4.54 13.10 -7.30
N PHE A 98 -5.10 14.11 -6.60
CA PHE A 98 -5.88 13.88 -5.38
C PHE A 98 -7.13 13.03 -5.65
N HIS A 99 -7.79 13.23 -6.80
CA HIS A 99 -9.01 12.51 -7.15
C HIS A 99 -8.69 11.04 -7.47
N ARG A 100 -7.56 10.81 -8.17
CA ARG A 100 -7.04 9.46 -8.44
C ARG A 100 -6.77 8.70 -7.14
N TRP A 101 -6.09 9.37 -6.20
CA TRP A 101 -5.77 8.82 -4.90
C TRP A 101 -7.03 8.53 -4.08
N GLN A 102 -7.98 9.46 -4.04
CA GLN A 102 -9.23 9.31 -3.30
C GLN A 102 -10.02 8.08 -3.77
N LEU A 103 -10.13 7.85 -5.08
CA LEU A 103 -10.82 6.70 -5.63
C LEU A 103 -10.17 5.37 -5.21
N LEU A 104 -8.84 5.27 -5.34
CA LEU A 104 -8.11 4.06 -4.94
C LEU A 104 -8.14 3.84 -3.43
N ALA A 105 -8.00 4.90 -2.65
CA ALA A 105 -8.07 4.84 -1.19
C ALA A 105 -9.44 4.34 -0.71
N GLN A 106 -10.54 4.86 -1.27
CA GLN A 106 -11.89 4.40 -0.90
C GLN A 106 -12.07 2.90 -1.17
N ARG A 107 -11.64 2.41 -2.33
CA ARG A 107 -11.69 0.97 -2.65
C ARG A 107 -10.88 0.14 -1.66
N LYS A 108 -9.64 0.57 -1.35
CA LYS A 108 -8.77 -0.13 -0.41
C LYS A 108 -9.33 -0.15 1.00
N ILE A 109 -9.95 0.95 1.44
CA ILE A 109 -10.63 1.02 2.74
C ILE A 109 -11.75 -0.03 2.81
N THR A 110 -12.59 -0.14 1.78
CA THR A 110 -13.64 -1.17 1.73
C THR A 110 -13.06 -2.58 1.79
N GLU A 111 -12.02 -2.88 1.01
CA GLU A 111 -11.34 -4.18 1.06
C GLU A 111 -10.76 -4.50 2.46
N MET A 112 -10.21 -3.49 3.12
CA MET A 112 -9.68 -3.60 4.49
C MET A 112 -10.80 -3.85 5.50
N ASP A 113 -11.94 -3.17 5.37
CA ASP A 113 -13.10 -3.36 6.23
C ASP A 113 -13.64 -4.79 6.11
N ASP A 114 -13.73 -5.33 4.90
CA ASP A 114 -14.12 -6.73 4.65
C ASP A 114 -13.15 -7.73 5.26
N LEU A 115 -11.85 -7.46 5.15
CA LEU A 115 -10.81 -8.29 5.77
C LEU A 115 -10.91 -8.23 7.31
N ILE A 116 -11.11 -7.05 7.88
CA ILE A 116 -11.29 -6.86 9.33
C ILE A 116 -12.55 -7.60 9.80
N ALA A 117 -13.66 -7.51 9.06
CA ALA A 117 -14.89 -8.20 9.40
C ALA A 117 -14.70 -9.73 9.42
N ARG A 118 -14.05 -10.29 8.39
CA ARG A 118 -13.73 -11.72 8.32
C ARG A 118 -12.78 -12.16 9.43
N ALA A 119 -11.71 -11.39 9.68
CA ALA A 119 -10.76 -11.67 10.76
C ALA A 119 -11.44 -11.62 12.13
N LYS A 120 -12.34 -10.66 12.38
CA LYS A 120 -13.15 -10.59 13.61
C LYS A 120 -14.07 -11.81 13.73
N LYS A 121 -14.72 -12.26 12.65
CA LYS A 121 -15.56 -13.47 12.65
C LYS A 121 -14.72 -14.71 13.01
N MET A 122 -13.55 -14.87 12.38
CA MET A 122 -12.63 -15.98 12.67
C MET A 122 -12.14 -15.96 14.11
N LYS A 123 -11.74 -14.78 14.61
CA LYS A 123 -11.31 -14.61 16.01
C LYS A 123 -12.42 -15.01 17.00
N ARG A 124 -13.68 -14.67 16.72
CA ARG A 124 -14.82 -15.10 17.54
C ARG A 124 -15.01 -16.62 17.52
N LEU A 125 -14.82 -17.27 16.37
CA LEU A 125 -14.88 -18.74 16.28
C LEU A 125 -13.77 -19.40 17.09
N LEU A 126 -12.53 -18.93 16.94
CA LEU A 126 -11.39 -19.44 17.70
C LEU A 126 -11.58 -19.27 19.21
N LYS A 127 -12.08 -18.11 19.67
CA LYS A 127 -12.43 -17.91 21.09
C LYS A 127 -13.46 -18.90 21.61
N LYS A 128 -14.45 -19.29 20.79
CA LYS A 128 -15.45 -20.29 21.18
C LYS A 128 -14.86 -21.70 21.22
N ALA A 129 -13.98 -22.02 20.26
CA ALA A 129 -13.28 -23.29 20.20
C ALA A 129 -12.36 -23.47 21.42
N ASP A 130 -11.64 -22.41 21.80
CA ASP A 130 -10.74 -22.34 22.96
C ASP A 130 -11.45 -22.68 24.29
N HIS A 131 -12.78 -22.53 24.36
CA HIS A 131 -13.59 -22.84 25.54
C HIS A 131 -14.51 -24.07 25.35
N CYS A 132 -14.37 -24.84 24.25
CA CYS A 132 -15.12 -26.10 24.07
C CYS A 132 -14.55 -27.18 24.98
N LYS A 133 -15.46 -27.96 25.58
CA LYS A 133 -15.15 -29.12 26.45
C LYS A 133 -15.59 -30.43 25.81
N CYS A 134 -15.66 -30.45 24.50
CA CYS A 134 -16.11 -31.58 23.70
C CYS A 134 -15.08 -32.71 23.88
N LEU A 135 -15.54 -33.94 24.15
CA LEU A 135 -14.64 -35.06 24.48
C LEU A 135 -14.00 -35.67 23.22
N ASP A 136 -14.67 -35.58 22.08
CA ASP A 136 -14.16 -35.99 20.78
C ASP A 136 -14.48 -34.97 19.67
N LEU A 137 -13.91 -35.23 18.48
CA LEU A 137 -14.06 -34.36 17.31
C LEU A 137 -15.44 -34.45 16.66
N GLU A 138 -16.19 -35.54 16.86
CA GLU A 138 -17.52 -35.71 16.31
C GLU A 138 -18.52 -34.80 17.04
N ASP A 139 -18.47 -34.78 18.37
CA ASP A 139 -19.24 -33.88 19.23
C ASP A 139 -18.88 -32.42 18.97
N CYS A 140 -17.60 -32.14 18.76
CA CYS A 140 -17.11 -30.81 18.40
C CYS A 140 -17.69 -30.37 17.04
N GLY A 141 -17.68 -31.24 16.03
CA GLY A 141 -18.26 -31.02 14.72
C GLY A 141 -19.77 -30.75 14.77
N LYS A 142 -20.53 -31.56 15.52
CA LYS A 142 -21.98 -31.35 15.76
C LYS A 142 -22.24 -30.00 16.41
N ALA A 143 -21.47 -29.63 17.43
CA ALA A 143 -21.62 -28.36 18.14
C ALA A 143 -21.32 -27.15 17.25
N PHE A 144 -20.33 -27.23 16.35
CA PHE A 144 -20.03 -26.17 15.38
C PHE A 144 -21.13 -26.02 14.33
N LEU A 145 -21.62 -27.12 13.74
CA LEU A 145 -22.69 -27.11 12.73
C LEU A 145 -24.03 -26.60 13.30
N ALA A 146 -24.35 -26.97 14.54
CA ALA A 146 -25.55 -26.47 15.24
C ALA A 146 -25.47 -24.97 15.61
N ARG A 147 -24.27 -24.38 15.59
CA ARG A 147 -24.04 -22.95 15.88
C ARG A 147 -23.98 -22.10 14.62
N SER A 148 -23.50 -22.65 13.49
CA SER A 148 -23.49 -21.92 12.21
C SER A 148 -24.90 -21.68 11.66
N LYS A 149 -25.83 -22.63 11.86
CA LYS A 149 -27.23 -22.49 11.41
C LYS A 149 -28.05 -21.42 12.14
N ARG A 150 -27.58 -20.92 13.30
CA ARG A 150 -28.30 -19.92 14.14
C ARG A 150 -27.90 -18.47 13.87
N SER A 151 -26.92 -18.22 13.00
CA SER A 151 -26.40 -16.87 12.73
C SER A 151 -26.87 -16.27 11.39
N ASP A 152 -27.70 -17.00 10.65
CA ASP A 152 -28.21 -16.60 9.32
C ASP A 152 -29.73 -16.31 9.33
N GLU A 153 -30.36 -16.25 10.52
CA GLU A 153 -31.70 -15.69 10.81
C GLU A 153 -31.55 -14.41 11.65
#